data_AF-F3YUH6-F1
#
_entry.id   AF-F3YUH6-F1
#
_cell.length_a   1.000
_cell.length_b   1.000
_cell.length_c   1.000
_cell.angle_alpha   90.00
_cell.angle_beta   90.00
_cell.angle_gamma   90.00
#
_symmetry.space_group_name_H-M   'P 1'
#
loop_
_entity.id
_entity.type
_entity.pdbx_description
1 polymer ?
#
loop_
_entity_poly.entity_id
_entity_poly.type
_entity_poly.pdbx_seq_one_letter_code
_entity_poly.pdbx_strand_id
1 'polypeptide(L)'
;MHFTVITLFPEFFDSPLTTALMGKAREQGIVSFSLVNPRDFATDRHRTVDDRPYGGGPGMVMMLAPLERAMESVQSSGGTGRVLMLSPRGRPLNQALARELAGEERLTLLCGRYEGIDARLAELHPIEEVSIGDYVLSGGEAGAVCLLEAVARLLPGFMGHEGSGEEESFSAGLLEYPHYTRPEEYKGLRVPEILLSGDHARIAAWRRQQSLETTLAVRPELLAETPLDGEDVAYLRGKPRQRLGRGLYVALVHYPVLDKSGRITAVSLTNLDVHDISRVSRTYGAAGLYLVTPLRDQQEMAESVLGHWVGGPGGRSNPDRQEALRLACVRESLEASVADIEIRTGRKPRVVATSAALPRKGKGRQKLARAQQLAAGDVRRWLAEGPVLLIFGTSHGLAPQVLSEADGMLRPIRCLDEYNHLPVRSAVAICLDRLLADYW
;
A
#
# COMPACT_ATOMS: atom_id res chain seq x y z
N MET A 1 -25.20 22.30 2.04
CA MET A 1 -24.28 21.99 3.16
C MET A 1 -23.62 23.26 3.67
N HIS A 2 -23.35 23.38 4.97
CA HIS A 2 -22.59 24.49 5.56
C HIS A 2 -21.22 24.03 6.05
N PHE A 3 -20.18 24.80 5.73
CA PHE A 3 -18.82 24.56 6.19
C PHE A 3 -18.34 25.69 7.09
N THR A 4 -17.88 25.36 8.29
CA THR A 4 -17.17 26.30 9.15
C THR A 4 -15.69 25.98 9.12
N VAL A 5 -14.83 26.97 8.92
CA VAL A 5 -13.37 26.79 8.99
C VAL A 5 -12.82 27.62 10.13
N ILE A 6 -12.21 26.96 11.11
CA ILE A 6 -11.49 27.60 12.21
C ILE A 6 -10.02 27.65 11.80
N THR A 7 -9.52 28.86 11.54
CA THR A 7 -8.16 29.09 11.00
C THR A 7 -7.59 30.42 11.46
N LEU A 8 -6.27 30.49 11.63
CA LEU A 8 -5.59 31.76 11.89
C LEU A 8 -5.52 32.69 10.66
N PHE A 9 -5.77 32.15 9.46
CA PHE A 9 -5.64 32.84 8.18
C PHE A 9 -6.90 32.71 7.32
N PRO A 10 -8.03 33.35 7.71
CA PRO A 10 -9.26 33.36 6.91
C PRO A 10 -9.04 33.76 5.44
N GLU A 11 -8.15 34.71 5.18
CA GLU A 11 -7.80 35.22 3.86
C GLU A 11 -7.23 34.15 2.91
N PHE A 12 -6.73 33.03 3.45
CA PHE A 12 -6.28 31.88 2.65
C PHE A 12 -7.42 31.29 1.81
N PHE A 13 -8.66 31.49 2.24
CA PHE A 13 -9.87 30.93 1.64
C PHE A 13 -10.58 31.90 0.69
N ASP A 14 -10.12 33.14 0.56
CA ASP A 14 -10.77 34.16 -0.29
C ASP A 14 -10.91 33.68 -1.74
N SER A 15 -9.82 33.17 -2.33
CA SER A 15 -9.82 32.67 -3.71
C SER A 15 -10.47 31.28 -3.85
N PRO A 16 -10.10 30.26 -3.05
CA PRO A 16 -10.70 28.92 -3.17
C PRO A 16 -12.22 28.89 -3.03
N LEU A 17 -12.81 29.74 -2.17
CA LEU A 17 -14.25 29.73 -1.90
C LEU A 17 -15.08 30.61 -2.86
N THR A 18 -14.43 31.34 -3.76
CA THR A 18 -15.10 32.28 -4.69
C THR A 18 -14.83 31.99 -6.16
N THR A 19 -13.87 31.12 -6.46
CA THR A 19 -13.45 30.84 -7.83
C THR A 19 -14.13 29.58 -8.40
N ALA A 20 -14.29 29.54 -9.73
CA ALA A 20 -14.73 28.37 -10.49
C ALA A 20 -16.07 27.75 -10.00
N LEU A 21 -16.13 26.42 -9.87
CA LEU A 21 -17.35 25.71 -9.46
C LEU A 21 -17.72 25.97 -7.99
N MET A 22 -16.73 26.13 -7.11
CA MET A 22 -16.97 26.44 -5.70
C MET A 22 -17.69 27.79 -5.53
N GLY A 23 -17.24 28.82 -6.26
CA GLY A 23 -17.90 30.13 -6.29
C GLY A 23 -19.36 30.05 -6.79
N LYS A 24 -19.58 29.33 -7.90
CA LYS A 24 -20.94 29.10 -8.43
C LYS A 24 -21.83 28.35 -7.44
N ALA A 25 -21.30 27.30 -6.80
CA ALA A 25 -22.02 26.51 -5.82
C ALA A 25 -22.42 27.35 -4.60
N ARG A 26 -21.57 28.29 -4.20
CA ARG A 26 -21.88 29.28 -3.15
C ARG A 26 -22.99 30.24 -3.58
N GLU A 27 -22.91 30.81 -4.78
CA GLU A 27 -23.92 31.71 -5.33
C GLU A 27 -25.30 31.03 -5.46
N GLN A 28 -25.30 29.74 -5.81
CA GLN A 28 -26.50 28.91 -5.93
C GLN A 28 -27.01 28.38 -4.57
N GLY A 29 -26.30 28.63 -3.47
CA GLY A 29 -26.69 28.18 -2.13
C GLY A 29 -26.50 26.69 -1.87
N ILE A 30 -25.79 25.96 -2.74
CA ILE A 30 -25.46 24.54 -2.55
C ILE A 30 -24.53 24.38 -1.34
N VAL A 31 -23.57 25.31 -1.24
CA VAL A 31 -22.62 25.40 -0.13
C VAL A 31 -22.65 26.79 0.49
N SER A 32 -22.34 26.88 1.78
CA SER A 32 -22.14 28.14 2.50
C SER A 32 -20.98 28.01 3.47
N PHE A 33 -20.34 29.13 3.79
CA PHE A 33 -19.08 29.14 4.55
C PHE A 33 -19.10 30.13 5.70
N SER A 34 -18.51 29.72 6.83
CA SER A 34 -18.15 30.58 7.96
C SER A 34 -16.66 30.46 8.22
N LEU A 35 -15.94 31.59 8.30
CA LEU A 35 -14.52 31.60 8.63
C LEU A 35 -14.35 32.21 10.03
N VAL A 36 -13.71 31.48 10.94
CA VAL A 36 -13.59 31.85 12.35
C VAL A 36 -12.12 31.92 12.71
N ASN A 37 -11.66 33.09 13.17
CA ASN A 37 -10.28 33.29 13.57
C ASN A 37 -10.11 33.17 15.10
N PRO A 38 -9.39 32.16 15.62
CA PRO A 38 -9.08 32.05 17.05
C PRO A 38 -8.46 33.31 17.67
N ARG A 39 -7.79 34.16 16.88
CA ARG A 39 -7.25 35.45 17.36
C ARG A 39 -8.33 36.41 17.86
N ASP A 40 -9.56 36.31 17.37
CA ASP A 40 -10.68 37.13 17.82
C ASP A 40 -11.20 36.70 19.20
N PHE A 41 -10.77 35.52 19.67
CA PHE A 41 -11.12 34.94 20.97
C PHE A 41 -9.94 34.95 21.94
N ALA A 42 -8.87 35.67 21.65
CA ALA A 42 -7.76 35.89 22.59
C ALA A 42 -8.11 37.04 23.55
N THR A 43 -7.60 36.97 24.80
CA THR A 43 -7.90 37.95 25.86
C THR A 43 -6.85 39.03 26.02
N ASP A 44 -5.65 38.82 25.47
CA ASP A 44 -4.55 39.76 25.55
C ASP A 44 -4.53 40.71 24.35
N ARG A 45 -3.85 41.86 24.52
CA ARG A 45 -3.74 42.90 23.49
C ARG A 45 -3.08 42.41 22.20
N HIS A 46 -2.20 41.41 22.28
CA HIS A 46 -1.46 40.89 21.12
C HIS A 46 -2.22 39.79 20.38
N ARG A 47 -3.42 39.42 20.85
CA ARG A 47 -4.24 38.34 20.31
C ARG A 47 -3.46 37.03 20.21
N THR A 48 -2.85 36.65 21.32
CA THR A 48 -1.97 35.48 21.43
C THR A 48 -2.79 34.20 21.33
N VAL A 49 -2.34 33.26 20.50
CA VAL A 49 -3.04 32.00 20.19
C VAL A 49 -2.11 30.79 20.26
N ASP A 50 -0.87 30.98 20.68
CA ASP A 50 0.16 29.96 20.76
C ASP A 50 1.08 30.19 21.96
N ASP A 51 1.62 29.11 22.51
CA ASP A 51 2.58 29.14 23.62
C ASP A 51 3.59 27.98 23.48
N ARG A 52 4.63 27.97 24.31
CA ARG A 52 5.67 26.93 24.30
C ARG A 52 5.12 25.57 24.74
N PRO A 53 5.56 24.46 24.14
CA PRO A 53 5.13 23.13 24.56
C PRO A 53 5.66 22.76 25.94
N TYR A 54 4.81 22.12 26.76
CA TYR A 54 5.28 21.38 27.94
C TYR A 54 6.20 20.23 27.52
N GLY A 55 7.22 19.93 28.33
CA GLY A 55 8.26 18.94 28.00
C GLY A 55 9.44 19.50 27.20
N GLY A 56 9.37 20.77 26.77
CA GLY A 56 10.41 21.41 25.97
C GLY A 56 10.36 20.98 24.49
N GLY A 57 11.38 21.37 23.74
CA GLY A 57 11.44 21.19 22.28
C GLY A 57 11.32 22.53 21.52
N PRO A 58 11.64 22.52 20.22
CA PRO A 58 11.44 23.69 19.36
C PRO A 58 9.95 23.93 19.06
N GLY A 59 9.62 25.12 18.57
CA GLY A 59 8.29 25.45 18.06
C GLY A 59 7.31 25.97 19.12
N MET A 60 6.06 26.14 18.68
CA MET A 60 4.93 26.63 19.47
C MET A 60 3.75 25.69 19.29
N VAL A 61 2.82 25.68 20.25
CA VAL A 61 1.57 24.90 20.20
C VAL A 61 0.40 25.86 20.33
N MET A 62 -0.64 25.68 19.51
CA MET A 62 -1.84 26.51 19.61
C MET A 62 -2.52 26.32 20.96
N MET A 63 -2.83 27.43 21.62
CA MET A 63 -3.42 27.46 22.95
C MET A 63 -4.84 26.92 22.96
N LEU A 64 -5.19 26.20 24.02
CA LEU A 64 -6.51 25.61 24.22
C LEU A 64 -7.64 26.66 24.30
N ALA A 65 -7.47 27.69 25.14
CA ALA A 65 -8.57 28.61 25.48
C ALA A 65 -9.11 29.46 24.30
N PRO A 66 -8.28 30.06 23.42
CA PRO A 66 -8.80 30.75 22.23
C PRO A 66 -9.52 29.80 21.27
N LEU A 67 -9.05 28.56 21.15
CA LEU A 67 -9.66 27.55 20.28
C LEU A 67 -10.99 27.04 20.82
N GLU A 68 -11.07 26.76 22.13
CA GLU A 68 -12.31 26.37 22.81
C GLU A 68 -13.38 27.46 22.63
N ARG A 69 -13.04 28.73 22.89
CA ARG A 69 -13.99 29.84 22.68
C ARG A 69 -14.41 30.02 21.23
N ALA A 70 -13.51 29.78 20.27
CA ALA A 70 -13.86 29.75 18.86
C ALA A 70 -14.87 28.62 18.57
N MET A 71 -14.63 27.42 19.09
CA MET A 71 -15.55 26.27 18.97
C MET A 71 -16.92 26.56 19.59
N GLU A 72 -16.98 27.16 20.78
CA GLU A 72 -18.22 27.56 21.46
C GLU A 72 -19.03 28.58 20.63
N SER A 73 -18.35 29.50 19.95
CA SER A 73 -19.00 30.48 19.07
C SER A 73 -19.66 29.81 17.86
N VAL A 74 -19.03 28.79 17.29
CA VAL A 74 -19.58 27.99 16.19
C VAL A 74 -20.77 27.19 16.69
N GLN A 75 -20.64 26.56 17.86
CA GLN A 75 -21.74 25.82 18.49
C GLN A 75 -22.96 26.72 18.71
N SER A 76 -22.75 27.95 19.16
CA SER A 76 -23.82 28.93 19.42
C SER A 76 -24.46 29.47 18.14
N SER A 77 -23.76 29.44 17.00
CA SER A 77 -24.21 30.01 15.72
C SER A 77 -24.97 29.03 14.83
N GLY A 78 -25.34 27.86 15.35
CA GLY A 78 -26.08 26.83 14.60
C GLY A 78 -25.59 25.40 14.81
N GLY A 79 -24.62 25.18 15.69
CA GLY A 79 -24.04 23.87 15.96
C GLY A 79 -22.81 23.58 15.10
N THR A 80 -21.85 22.85 15.66
CA THR A 80 -20.59 22.52 14.98
C THR A 80 -20.73 21.49 13.87
N GLY A 81 -21.79 20.68 13.88
CA GLY A 81 -21.86 19.49 13.03
C GLY A 81 -20.69 18.55 13.35
N ARG A 82 -20.21 17.84 12.33
CA ARG A 82 -19.02 16.97 12.47
C ARG A 82 -17.74 17.80 12.43
N VAL A 83 -16.87 17.62 13.43
CA VAL A 83 -15.65 18.43 13.59
C VAL A 83 -14.42 17.63 13.13
N LEU A 84 -13.73 18.13 12.11
CA LEU A 84 -12.57 17.49 11.49
C LEU A 84 -11.33 18.35 11.72
N MET A 85 -10.29 17.79 12.34
CA MET A 85 -8.98 18.43 12.47
C MET A 85 -8.03 17.92 11.40
N LEU A 86 -7.48 18.85 10.62
CA LEU A 86 -6.50 18.54 9.58
C LEU A 86 -5.16 18.21 10.26
N SER A 87 -4.77 16.94 10.21
CA SER A 87 -3.63 16.39 10.94
C SER A 87 -3.00 15.23 10.17
N PRO A 88 -1.67 15.15 10.06
CA PRO A 88 -0.99 14.03 9.36
C PRO A 88 -1.20 12.67 10.06
N ARG A 89 -1.66 12.67 11.31
CA ARG A 89 -1.98 11.45 12.09
C ARG A 89 -3.39 10.92 11.81
N GLY A 90 -4.21 11.70 11.13
CA GLY A 90 -5.62 11.42 10.92
C GLY A 90 -5.91 10.30 9.94
N ARG A 91 -7.19 9.91 9.87
CA ARG A 91 -7.70 9.00 8.83
C ARG A 91 -7.37 9.60 7.45
N PRO A 92 -6.75 8.86 6.52
CA PRO A 92 -6.46 9.38 5.19
C PRO A 92 -7.72 9.82 4.45
N LEU A 93 -7.67 11.02 3.86
CA LEU A 93 -8.68 11.54 2.96
C LEU A 93 -8.66 10.73 1.67
N ASN A 94 -9.75 10.01 1.43
CA ASN A 94 -9.98 9.24 0.22
C ASN A 94 -11.42 9.47 -0.27
N GLN A 95 -11.73 8.95 -1.46
CA GLN A 95 -13.04 9.16 -2.08
C GLN A 95 -14.20 8.59 -1.25
N ALA A 96 -13.97 7.51 -0.49
CA ALA A 96 -14.98 6.96 0.41
C ALA A 96 -15.29 7.90 1.58
N LEU A 97 -14.25 8.49 2.22
CA LEU A 97 -14.44 9.50 3.27
C LEU A 97 -15.11 10.76 2.71
N ALA A 98 -14.76 11.20 1.50
CA ALA A 98 -15.41 12.35 0.88
C ALA A 98 -16.92 12.12 0.67
N ARG A 99 -17.33 10.92 0.22
CA ARG A 99 -18.75 10.53 0.11
C ARG A 99 -19.45 10.47 1.45
N GLU A 100 -18.79 9.91 2.45
CA GLU A 100 -19.30 9.85 3.83
C GLU A 100 -19.60 11.26 4.35
N LEU A 101 -18.64 12.17 4.20
CA LEU A 101 -18.77 13.56 4.61
C LEU A 101 -19.79 14.35 3.78
N ALA A 102 -19.99 14.00 2.51
CA ALA A 102 -20.98 14.62 1.62
C ALA A 102 -22.43 14.44 2.11
N GLY A 103 -22.68 13.43 2.96
CA GLY A 103 -23.98 13.18 3.58
C GLY A 103 -24.32 14.08 4.77
N GLU A 104 -23.37 14.90 5.25
CA GLU A 104 -23.57 15.76 6.41
C GLU A 104 -24.27 17.08 6.03
N GLU A 105 -25.01 17.68 6.95
CA GLU A 105 -25.56 19.03 6.73
C GLU A 105 -24.53 20.11 7.03
N ARG A 106 -23.67 19.85 8.04
CA ARG A 106 -22.70 20.79 8.60
C ARG A 106 -21.37 20.12 8.90
N LEU A 107 -20.28 20.76 8.47
CA LEU A 107 -18.91 20.33 8.76
C LEU A 107 -18.11 21.50 9.35
N THR A 108 -17.37 21.25 10.43
CA THR A 108 -16.40 22.21 10.98
C THR A 108 -14.98 21.69 10.76
N LEU A 109 -14.14 22.48 10.10
CA LEU A 109 -12.75 22.16 9.78
C LEU A 109 -11.80 22.97 10.66
N LEU A 110 -10.98 22.28 11.45
CA LEU A 110 -10.02 22.87 12.35
C LEU A 110 -8.62 22.84 11.73
N CYS A 111 -8.09 24.02 11.40
CA CYS A 111 -6.77 24.18 10.79
C CYS A 111 -5.72 24.44 11.86
N GLY A 112 -4.92 23.42 12.19
CA GLY A 112 -3.75 23.57 13.06
C GLY A 112 -2.62 24.37 12.41
N ARG A 113 -1.77 24.98 13.25
CA ARG A 113 -0.53 25.68 12.90
C ARG A 113 0.57 25.32 13.89
N TYR A 114 1.79 25.74 13.57
CA TYR A 114 2.98 25.49 14.39
C TYR A 114 3.25 23.98 14.56
N GLU A 115 3.57 23.49 15.76
CA GLU A 115 3.73 22.05 16.04
C GLU A 115 2.36 21.33 16.16
N GLY A 116 1.26 22.08 16.22
CA GLY A 116 -0.09 21.56 16.30
C GLY A 116 -0.95 22.26 17.35
N ILE A 117 -2.03 21.59 17.73
CA ILE A 117 -3.02 22.05 18.69
C ILE A 117 -2.84 21.30 20.01
N ASP A 118 -3.11 21.96 21.13
CA ASP A 118 -3.16 21.31 22.44
C ASP A 118 -4.08 20.07 22.41
N ALA A 119 -3.52 18.91 22.72
CA ALA A 119 -4.21 17.62 22.57
C ALA A 119 -5.50 17.51 23.38
N ARG A 120 -5.62 18.27 24.48
CA ARG A 120 -6.82 18.28 25.34
C ARG A 120 -8.05 18.81 24.61
N LEU A 121 -7.90 19.56 23.52
CA LEU A 121 -9.05 20.01 22.73
C LEU A 121 -9.87 18.82 22.19
N ALA A 122 -9.21 17.73 21.80
CA ALA A 122 -9.87 16.50 21.35
C ALA A 122 -10.47 15.66 22.49
N GLU A 123 -10.10 15.94 23.75
CA GLU A 123 -10.75 15.36 24.93
C GLU A 123 -12.03 16.11 25.30
N LEU A 124 -12.10 17.41 24.98
CA LEU A 124 -13.24 18.28 25.26
C LEU A 124 -14.33 18.24 24.17
N HIS A 125 -13.94 17.96 22.93
CA HIS A 125 -14.83 17.93 21.78
C HIS A 125 -14.67 16.64 20.96
N PRO A 126 -15.74 16.12 20.36
CA PRO A 126 -15.66 14.98 19.44
C PRO A 126 -15.00 15.41 18.13
N ILE A 127 -13.66 15.43 18.10
CA ILE A 127 -12.85 15.84 16.97
C ILE A 127 -12.30 14.59 16.28
N GLU A 128 -12.52 14.50 14.98
CA GLU A 128 -11.92 13.47 14.14
C GLU A 128 -10.71 14.03 13.40
N GLU A 129 -9.57 13.34 13.48
CA GLU A 129 -8.39 13.74 12.72
C GLU A 129 -8.46 13.21 11.28
N VAL A 130 -8.18 14.08 10.30
CA VAL A 130 -8.11 13.73 8.87
C VAL A 130 -6.77 14.15 8.28
N SER A 131 -6.11 13.22 7.58
CA SER A 131 -4.84 13.46 6.88
C SER A 131 -5.07 13.55 5.37
N ILE A 132 -4.46 14.52 4.69
CA ILE A 132 -4.52 14.63 3.22
C ILE A 132 -3.37 13.91 2.50
N GLY A 133 -2.51 13.22 3.24
CA GLY A 133 -1.46 12.36 2.71
C GLY A 133 -0.23 12.26 3.61
N ASP A 134 0.70 11.38 3.24
CA ASP A 134 1.90 11.05 4.01
C ASP A 134 3.02 12.08 3.81
N TYR A 135 2.73 13.35 4.11
CA TYR A 135 3.65 14.48 4.05
C TYR A 135 3.25 15.55 5.08
N VAL A 136 4.15 16.50 5.36
CA VAL A 136 3.93 17.55 6.37
C VAL A 136 3.77 18.91 5.68
N LEU A 137 2.73 19.65 6.07
CA LEU A 137 2.46 21.02 5.63
C LEU A 137 2.66 22.02 6.76
N SER A 138 2.73 23.31 6.44
CA SER A 138 2.89 24.40 7.43
C SER A 138 1.60 24.73 8.20
N GLY A 139 0.47 24.15 7.81
CA GLY A 139 -0.83 24.36 8.43
C GLY A 139 -1.92 23.53 7.79
N GLY A 140 -3.08 23.49 8.44
CA GLY A 140 -4.24 22.72 8.00
C GLY A 140 -4.99 23.31 6.81
N GLU A 141 -4.74 24.56 6.40
CA GLU A 141 -5.58 25.31 5.46
C GLU A 141 -5.60 24.68 4.06
N ALA A 142 -4.45 24.28 3.53
CA ALA A 142 -4.40 23.58 2.24
C ALA A 142 -5.11 22.21 2.33
N GLY A 143 -5.01 21.52 3.47
CA GLY A 143 -5.75 20.29 3.72
C GLY A 143 -7.26 20.49 3.78
N ALA A 144 -7.69 21.59 4.40
CA ALA A 144 -9.09 21.98 4.44
C ALA A 144 -9.62 22.28 3.03
N VAL A 145 -8.87 23.01 2.20
CA VAL A 145 -9.26 23.25 0.78
C VAL A 145 -9.42 21.93 0.02
N CYS A 146 -8.48 20.99 0.15
CA CYS A 146 -8.60 19.66 -0.49
C CYS A 146 -9.86 18.91 -0.05
N LEU A 147 -10.16 18.92 1.25
CA LEU A 147 -11.34 18.26 1.80
C LEU A 147 -12.64 18.94 1.31
N LEU A 148 -12.69 20.27 1.36
CA LEU A 148 -13.84 21.06 0.90
C LEU A 148 -14.16 20.76 -0.56
N GLU A 149 -13.16 20.80 -1.45
CA GLU A 149 -13.32 20.49 -2.87
C GLU A 149 -13.80 19.04 -3.09
N ALA A 150 -13.18 18.07 -2.42
CA ALA A 150 -13.53 16.65 -2.55
C ALA A 150 -14.96 16.33 -2.07
N VAL A 151 -15.43 17.01 -1.03
CA VAL A 151 -16.78 16.83 -0.47
C VAL A 151 -17.82 17.61 -1.27
N ALA A 152 -17.59 18.91 -1.50
CA ALA A 152 -18.57 19.79 -2.13
C ALA A 152 -18.94 19.32 -3.54
N ARG A 153 -17.98 18.77 -4.29
CA ARG A 153 -18.24 18.25 -5.63
C ARG A 153 -19.23 17.10 -5.72
N LEU A 154 -19.44 16.39 -4.61
CA LEU A 154 -20.36 15.27 -4.51
C LEU A 154 -21.79 15.71 -4.15
N LEU A 155 -21.98 17.00 -3.83
CA LEU A 155 -23.29 17.52 -3.47
C LEU A 155 -24.18 17.64 -4.71
N PRO A 156 -25.49 17.29 -4.59
CA PRO A 156 -26.44 17.47 -5.66
C PRO A 156 -26.44 18.90 -6.21
N GLY A 157 -26.38 19.03 -7.53
CA GLY A 157 -26.33 20.31 -8.23
C GLY A 157 -24.95 20.96 -8.34
N PHE A 158 -23.90 20.45 -7.68
CA PHE A 158 -22.56 21.04 -7.79
C PHE A 158 -21.96 20.82 -9.17
N MET A 159 -21.90 19.56 -9.62
CA MET A 159 -21.52 19.20 -10.98
C MET A 159 -22.80 19.13 -11.81
N GLY A 160 -23.01 20.08 -12.72
CA GLY A 160 -24.30 20.28 -13.40
C GLY A 160 -24.89 19.08 -14.18
N HIS A 161 -24.13 18.00 -14.38
CA HIS A 161 -24.62 16.72 -14.92
C HIS A 161 -24.35 15.58 -13.94
N GLU A 162 -25.41 14.90 -13.48
CA GLU A 162 -25.35 13.85 -12.45
C GLU A 162 -24.51 12.62 -12.85
N GLY A 163 -24.32 12.37 -14.16
CA GLY A 163 -23.62 11.18 -14.65
C GLY A 163 -22.09 11.21 -14.57
N SER A 164 -21.44 12.33 -14.23
CA SER A 164 -19.97 12.38 -14.23
C SER A 164 -19.33 11.70 -13.02
N GLY A 165 -20.01 11.67 -11.86
CA GLY A 165 -19.41 11.20 -10.60
C GLY A 165 -19.17 9.68 -10.51
N GLU A 166 -19.90 8.87 -11.29
CA GLU A 166 -19.86 7.40 -11.18
C GLU A 166 -18.69 6.76 -11.94
N GLU A 167 -18.23 7.38 -13.05
CA GLU A 167 -17.14 6.84 -13.89
C GLU A 167 -15.75 7.41 -13.55
N GLU A 168 -15.64 8.26 -12.53
CA GLU A 168 -14.39 8.92 -12.14
C GLU A 168 -13.39 8.01 -11.44
N SER A 169 -12.13 8.45 -11.44
CA SER A 169 -11.05 7.78 -10.69
C SER A 169 -11.45 7.56 -9.22
N PHE A 170 -11.13 6.37 -8.71
CA PHE A 170 -11.43 5.88 -7.35
C PHE A 170 -12.92 5.61 -7.07
N SER A 171 -13.85 5.89 -7.99
CA SER A 171 -15.28 5.61 -7.76
C SER A 171 -15.58 4.12 -7.68
N ALA A 172 -15.00 3.33 -8.58
CA ALA A 172 -15.09 1.87 -8.59
C ALA A 172 -13.77 1.18 -8.17
N GLY A 173 -12.91 1.88 -7.43
CA GLY A 173 -11.57 1.39 -7.03
C GLY A 173 -10.49 1.52 -8.11
N LEU A 174 -10.86 1.81 -9.36
CA LEU A 174 -9.94 1.96 -10.49
C LEU A 174 -9.64 3.43 -10.84
N LEU A 175 -8.58 3.66 -11.61
CA LEU A 175 -8.32 4.93 -12.29
C LEU A 175 -9.19 5.05 -13.55
N GLU A 176 -9.48 6.29 -13.94
CA GLU A 176 -10.28 6.57 -15.13
C GLU A 176 -9.53 6.25 -16.44
N TYR A 177 -10.30 5.97 -17.48
CA TYR A 177 -9.79 5.77 -18.84
C TYR A 177 -9.30 7.10 -19.46
N PRO A 178 -8.46 7.06 -20.51
CA PRO A 178 -8.01 8.28 -21.17
C PRO A 178 -9.15 8.97 -21.92
N HIS A 179 -9.18 10.30 -21.81
CA HIS A 179 -10.17 11.16 -22.47
C HIS A 179 -9.63 11.75 -23.77
N TYR A 180 -10.51 11.86 -24.76
CA TYR A 180 -10.22 12.44 -26.06
C TYR A 180 -11.27 13.49 -26.40
N THR A 181 -10.85 14.57 -27.05
CA THR A 181 -11.75 15.62 -27.56
C THR A 181 -11.32 16.05 -28.95
N ARG A 182 -12.15 16.88 -29.59
CA ARG A 182 -11.90 17.40 -30.94
C ARG A 182 -10.58 18.18 -30.97
N PRO A 183 -9.83 18.15 -32.10
CA PRO A 183 -10.14 17.46 -33.37
C PRO A 183 -9.85 15.94 -33.36
N GLU A 184 -10.40 15.20 -34.33
CA GLU A 184 -10.20 13.72 -34.44
C GLU A 184 -8.74 13.31 -34.67
N GLU A 185 -7.96 14.16 -35.33
CA GLU A 185 -6.52 13.97 -35.51
C GLU A 185 -5.78 15.24 -35.13
N TYR A 186 -4.76 15.09 -34.29
CA TYR A 186 -3.87 16.19 -33.92
C TYR A 186 -2.43 15.73 -34.00
N LYS A 187 -1.64 16.34 -34.90
CA LYS A 187 -0.22 16.01 -35.13
C LYS A 187 0.04 14.52 -35.39
N GLY A 188 -0.83 13.87 -36.17
CA GLY A 188 -0.72 12.44 -36.49
C GLY A 188 -1.22 11.49 -35.40
N LEU A 189 -1.70 12.00 -34.26
CA LEU A 189 -2.36 11.20 -33.23
C LEU A 189 -3.87 11.23 -33.47
N ARG A 190 -4.45 10.06 -33.80
CA ARG A 190 -5.89 9.91 -34.02
C ARG A 190 -6.61 9.45 -32.76
N VAL A 191 -7.84 9.93 -32.57
CA VAL A 191 -8.77 9.39 -31.58
C VAL A 191 -9.05 7.91 -31.90
N PRO A 192 -9.08 7.00 -30.91
CA PRO A 192 -9.42 5.60 -31.14
C PRO A 192 -10.72 5.43 -31.93
N GLU A 193 -10.70 4.65 -33.01
CA GLU A 193 -11.86 4.49 -33.90
C GLU A 193 -13.12 4.01 -33.16
N ILE A 194 -12.95 3.24 -32.09
CA ILE A 194 -14.06 2.78 -31.25
C ILE A 194 -14.86 3.94 -30.64
N LEU A 195 -14.20 5.04 -30.26
CA LEU A 195 -14.84 6.23 -29.72
C LEU A 195 -15.60 7.03 -30.78
N LEU A 196 -15.31 6.79 -32.06
CA LEU A 196 -15.98 7.42 -33.20
C LEU A 196 -17.15 6.56 -33.74
N SER A 197 -17.31 5.32 -33.23
CA SER A 197 -18.26 4.35 -33.77
C SER A 197 -19.73 4.59 -33.39
N GLY A 198 -19.98 5.34 -32.31
CA GLY A 198 -21.33 5.50 -31.73
C GLY A 198 -21.88 4.25 -31.02
N ASP A 199 -21.13 3.15 -30.95
CA ASP A 199 -21.54 1.93 -30.26
C ASP A 199 -21.28 2.05 -28.75
N HIS A 200 -22.32 2.43 -28.00
CA HIS A 200 -22.24 2.65 -26.56
C HIS A 200 -21.72 1.43 -25.77
N ALA A 201 -22.11 0.20 -26.17
CA ALA A 201 -21.69 -1.01 -25.47
C ALA A 201 -20.19 -1.27 -25.69
N ARG A 202 -19.72 -1.13 -26.92
CA ARG A 202 -18.29 -1.30 -27.23
C ARG A 202 -17.43 -0.19 -26.63
N ILE A 203 -17.94 1.05 -26.57
CA ILE A 203 -17.26 2.16 -25.92
C ILE A 203 -17.14 1.90 -24.41
N ALA A 204 -18.21 1.44 -23.74
CA ALA A 204 -18.17 1.09 -22.32
C ALA A 204 -17.16 -0.03 -22.02
N ALA A 205 -17.15 -1.09 -22.85
CA ALA A 205 -16.17 -2.17 -22.72
C ALA A 205 -14.73 -1.67 -22.90
N TRP A 206 -14.49 -0.81 -23.90
CA TRP A 206 -13.18 -0.20 -24.12
C TRP A 206 -12.75 0.69 -22.94
N ARG A 207 -13.68 1.49 -22.39
CA ARG A 207 -13.44 2.34 -21.20
C ARG A 207 -13.03 1.50 -19.99
N ARG A 208 -13.76 0.41 -19.69
CA ARG A 208 -13.40 -0.52 -18.61
C ARG A 208 -12.01 -1.10 -18.81
N GLN A 209 -11.71 -1.56 -20.03
CA GLN A 209 -10.41 -2.11 -20.39
C GLN A 209 -9.25 -1.10 -20.22
N GLN A 210 -9.44 0.15 -20.63
CA GLN A 210 -8.43 1.19 -20.47
C GLN A 210 -8.26 1.65 -19.01
N SER A 211 -9.34 1.65 -18.23
CA SER A 211 -9.31 1.90 -16.79
C SER A 211 -8.47 0.85 -16.06
N LEU A 212 -8.65 -0.44 -16.38
CA LEU A 212 -7.84 -1.55 -15.86
C LEU A 212 -6.36 -1.41 -16.25
N GLU A 213 -6.07 -1.12 -17.52
CA GLU A 213 -4.69 -0.94 -18.00
C GLU A 213 -3.99 0.23 -17.32
N THR A 214 -4.66 1.37 -17.22
CA THR A 214 -4.15 2.56 -16.54
C THR A 214 -3.88 2.27 -15.08
N THR A 215 -4.81 1.58 -14.41
CA THR A 215 -4.65 1.19 -13.00
C THR A 215 -3.46 0.25 -12.83
N LEU A 216 -3.36 -0.80 -13.65
CA LEU A 216 -2.24 -1.73 -13.62
C LEU A 216 -0.88 -1.05 -13.86
N ALA A 217 -0.84 -0.08 -14.77
CA ALA A 217 0.40 0.61 -15.15
C ALA A 217 0.85 1.67 -14.13
N VAL A 218 -0.09 2.39 -13.52
CA VAL A 218 0.20 3.59 -12.71
C VAL A 218 0.03 3.33 -11.20
N ARG A 219 -1.01 2.60 -10.79
CA ARG A 219 -1.38 2.35 -9.39
C ARG A 219 -1.84 0.89 -9.17
N PRO A 220 -1.00 -0.11 -9.46
CA PRO A 220 -1.38 -1.53 -9.42
C PRO A 220 -1.87 -1.97 -8.03
N GLU A 221 -1.47 -1.29 -6.96
CA GLU A 221 -1.93 -1.59 -5.61
C GLU A 221 -3.44 -1.37 -5.40
N LEU A 222 -4.10 -0.57 -6.24
CA LEU A 222 -5.54 -0.37 -6.18
C LEU A 222 -6.31 -1.64 -6.55
N LEU A 223 -5.71 -2.52 -7.35
CA LEU A 223 -6.35 -3.77 -7.81
C LEU A 223 -6.64 -4.72 -6.63
N ALA A 224 -5.85 -4.65 -5.55
CA ALA A 224 -6.02 -5.52 -4.39
C ALA A 224 -7.35 -5.30 -3.65
N GLU A 225 -7.88 -4.08 -3.68
CA GLU A 225 -9.14 -3.69 -3.04
C GLU A 225 -10.27 -3.49 -4.06
N THR A 226 -9.98 -3.62 -5.35
CA THR A 226 -10.96 -3.45 -6.41
C THR A 226 -11.72 -4.75 -6.64
N PRO A 227 -13.06 -4.75 -6.67
CA PRO A 227 -13.82 -5.91 -7.12
C PRO A 227 -13.57 -6.13 -8.62
N LEU A 228 -12.85 -7.20 -8.94
CA LEU A 228 -12.57 -7.65 -10.30
C LEU A 228 -13.41 -8.90 -10.62
N ASP A 229 -14.01 -8.93 -11.79
CA ASP A 229 -14.69 -10.13 -12.29
C ASP A 229 -13.75 -11.06 -13.09
N GLY A 230 -14.28 -12.17 -13.60
CA GLY A 230 -13.50 -13.14 -14.37
C GLY A 230 -12.96 -12.58 -15.69
N GLU A 231 -13.68 -11.65 -16.32
CA GLU A 231 -13.29 -11.02 -17.58
C GLU A 231 -12.17 -10.00 -17.34
N ASP A 232 -12.27 -9.20 -16.27
CA ASP A 232 -11.24 -8.25 -15.85
C ASP A 232 -9.90 -8.98 -15.60
N VAL A 233 -9.95 -10.08 -14.83
CA VAL A 233 -8.75 -10.88 -14.52
C VAL A 233 -8.18 -11.53 -15.78
N ALA A 234 -9.02 -12.07 -16.66
CA ALA A 234 -8.56 -12.65 -17.92
C ALA A 234 -7.90 -11.59 -18.82
N TYR A 235 -8.48 -10.39 -18.88
CA TYR A 235 -7.94 -9.25 -19.61
C TYR A 235 -6.57 -8.83 -19.06
N LEU A 236 -6.47 -8.59 -17.75
CA LEU A 236 -5.24 -8.18 -17.06
C LEU A 236 -4.10 -9.22 -17.20
N ARG A 237 -4.42 -10.52 -17.19
CA ARG A 237 -3.41 -11.59 -17.40
C ARG A 237 -2.70 -11.48 -18.75
N GLY A 238 -3.41 -10.99 -19.77
CA GLY A 238 -2.89 -10.80 -21.12
C GLY A 238 -2.05 -9.52 -21.29
N LYS A 239 -2.02 -8.63 -20.30
CA LYS A 239 -1.34 -7.34 -20.46
C LYS A 239 0.16 -7.40 -20.22
N PRO A 240 0.94 -6.63 -21.01
CA PRO A 240 2.36 -6.51 -20.79
C PRO A 240 2.60 -5.80 -19.46
N ARG A 241 3.30 -6.48 -18.55
CA ARG A 241 3.68 -5.95 -17.24
C ARG A 241 4.99 -6.57 -16.79
N GLN A 242 5.71 -5.87 -15.92
CA GLN A 242 6.97 -6.35 -15.38
C GLN A 242 6.71 -7.47 -14.37
N ARG A 243 6.71 -8.73 -14.81
CA ARG A 243 6.47 -9.88 -13.93
C ARG A 243 7.66 -10.16 -13.03
N LEU A 244 7.73 -9.50 -11.88
CA LEU A 244 8.85 -9.60 -10.93
C LEU A 244 9.11 -11.05 -10.48
N GLY A 245 8.06 -11.90 -10.43
CA GLY A 245 8.20 -13.33 -10.14
C GLY A 245 9.21 -14.05 -11.02
N ARG A 246 9.38 -13.63 -12.29
CA ARG A 246 10.36 -14.24 -13.22
C ARG A 246 11.82 -14.02 -12.82
N GLY A 247 12.11 -13.07 -11.92
CA GLY A 247 13.42 -12.87 -11.32
C GLY A 247 13.53 -13.47 -9.91
N LEU A 248 12.43 -13.97 -9.33
CA LEU A 248 12.38 -14.46 -7.96
C LEU A 248 12.60 -15.97 -7.92
N TYR A 249 13.62 -16.39 -7.20
CA TYR A 249 13.87 -17.77 -6.84
C TYR A 249 13.62 -17.96 -5.34
N VAL A 250 13.08 -19.12 -4.97
CA VAL A 250 12.80 -19.48 -3.58
C VAL A 250 13.72 -20.62 -3.19
N ALA A 251 14.35 -20.56 -2.01
CA ALA A 251 15.06 -21.70 -1.44
C ALA A 251 14.46 -22.12 -0.10
N LEU A 252 14.22 -23.42 0.02
CA LEU A 252 13.87 -24.08 1.26
C LEU A 252 15.15 -24.72 1.83
N VAL A 253 15.69 -24.11 2.88
CA VAL A 253 16.98 -24.48 3.47
C VAL A 253 16.75 -25.44 4.64
N HIS A 254 17.22 -26.67 4.48
CA HIS A 254 17.20 -27.72 5.51
C HIS A 254 18.53 -27.82 6.28
N TYR A 255 19.60 -27.24 5.74
CA TYR A 255 20.87 -27.08 6.41
C TYR A 255 21.65 -25.92 5.77
N PRO A 256 22.37 -25.11 6.55
CA PRO A 256 22.45 -25.15 8.02
C PRO A 256 21.31 -24.33 8.67
N VAL A 257 20.53 -24.97 9.55
CA VAL A 257 19.44 -24.34 10.32
C VAL A 257 19.65 -24.52 11.82
N LEU A 258 18.93 -23.74 12.64
CA LEU A 258 18.98 -23.84 14.09
C LEU A 258 17.88 -24.74 14.64
N ASP A 259 18.20 -25.56 15.63
CA ASP A 259 17.22 -26.28 16.44
C ASP A 259 16.67 -25.42 17.61
N LYS A 260 15.77 -25.99 18.41
CA LYS A 260 15.19 -25.35 19.62
C LYS A 260 16.25 -24.88 20.62
N SER A 261 17.41 -25.53 20.65
CA SER A 261 18.52 -25.22 21.54
C SER A 261 19.53 -24.23 20.94
N GLY A 262 19.29 -23.77 19.70
CA GLY A 262 20.19 -22.86 18.98
C GLY A 262 21.43 -23.54 18.39
N ARG A 263 21.44 -24.87 18.26
CA ARG A 263 22.53 -25.61 17.60
C ARG A 263 22.28 -25.71 16.11
N ILE A 264 23.36 -25.68 15.33
CA ILE A 264 23.30 -25.90 13.89
C ILE A 264 23.02 -27.38 13.62
N THR A 265 21.99 -27.67 12.85
CA THR A 265 21.58 -29.02 12.49
C THR A 265 21.02 -29.07 11.07
N ALA A 266 20.85 -30.30 10.55
CA ALA A 266 20.06 -30.57 9.36
C ALA A 266 18.66 -31.07 9.79
N VAL A 267 17.62 -30.68 9.08
CA VAL A 267 16.24 -31.14 9.33
C VAL A 267 15.65 -31.82 8.09
N SER A 268 14.69 -32.72 8.30
CA SER A 268 14.09 -33.50 7.21
C SER A 268 13.29 -32.62 6.25
N LEU A 269 13.33 -32.98 4.97
CA LEU A 269 12.45 -32.44 3.94
C LEU A 269 11.16 -33.24 3.94
N THR A 270 10.02 -32.55 3.82
CA THR A 270 8.72 -33.21 3.79
C THR A 270 8.10 -33.12 2.41
N ASN A 271 7.37 -34.17 2.03
CA ASN A 271 6.64 -34.20 0.76
C ASN A 271 5.61 -33.05 0.65
N LEU A 272 5.00 -32.67 1.77
CA LEU A 272 4.07 -31.54 1.82
C LEU A 272 4.76 -30.21 1.47
N ASP A 273 5.97 -29.98 1.98
CA ASP A 273 6.72 -28.76 1.66
C ASP A 273 7.03 -28.68 0.17
N VAL A 274 7.47 -29.79 -0.45
CA VAL A 274 7.73 -29.85 -1.89
C VAL A 274 6.48 -29.49 -2.69
N HIS A 275 5.34 -30.10 -2.38
CA HIS A 275 4.10 -29.88 -3.11
C HIS A 275 3.54 -28.47 -2.95
N ASP A 276 3.36 -28.03 -1.71
CA ASP A 276 2.67 -26.78 -1.44
C ASP A 276 3.51 -25.58 -1.87
N ILE A 277 4.82 -25.59 -1.59
CA ILE A 277 5.69 -24.47 -1.98
C ILE A 277 5.88 -24.43 -3.49
N SER A 278 5.94 -25.57 -4.19
CA SER A 278 5.96 -25.58 -5.67
C SER A 278 4.71 -24.92 -6.25
N ARG A 279 3.54 -25.22 -5.69
CA ARG A 279 2.26 -24.63 -6.13
C ARG A 279 2.20 -23.14 -5.83
N VAL A 280 2.57 -22.72 -4.63
CA VAL A 280 2.64 -21.31 -4.24
C VAL A 280 3.60 -20.54 -5.15
N SER A 281 4.81 -21.07 -5.37
CA SER A 281 5.79 -20.50 -6.29
C SER A 281 5.25 -20.38 -7.71
N ARG A 282 4.52 -21.39 -8.21
CA ARG A 282 3.89 -21.34 -9.54
C ARG A 282 2.78 -20.29 -9.62
N THR A 283 1.93 -20.19 -8.61
CA THR A 283 0.84 -19.21 -8.53
C THR A 283 1.36 -17.78 -8.68
N TYR A 284 2.45 -17.44 -7.99
CA TYR A 284 3.06 -16.11 -8.09
C TYR A 284 4.10 -15.98 -9.22
N GLY A 285 4.22 -16.99 -10.08
CA GLY A 285 5.11 -16.94 -11.24
C GLY A 285 6.60 -16.87 -10.90
N ALA A 286 7.02 -17.44 -9.77
CA ALA A 286 8.43 -17.56 -9.39
C ALA A 286 9.25 -18.32 -10.45
N ALA A 287 10.51 -17.93 -10.61
CA ALA A 287 11.44 -18.48 -11.60
C ALA A 287 11.90 -19.92 -11.26
N GLY A 288 11.96 -20.26 -9.97
CA GLY A 288 12.37 -21.59 -9.52
C GLY A 288 12.28 -21.77 -8.02
N LEU A 289 12.28 -23.04 -7.60
CA LEU A 289 12.31 -23.49 -6.22
C LEU A 289 13.52 -24.40 -6.00
N TYR A 290 14.34 -24.09 -5.00
CA TYR A 290 15.48 -24.89 -4.57
C TYR A 290 15.18 -25.58 -3.25
N LEU A 291 15.28 -26.91 -3.23
CA LEU A 291 15.21 -27.74 -2.04
C LEU A 291 16.65 -28.02 -1.60
N VAL A 292 17.11 -27.32 -0.57
CA VAL A 292 18.53 -27.29 -0.19
C VAL A 292 18.76 -28.21 1.00
N THR A 293 19.39 -29.36 0.76
CA THR A 293 19.71 -30.34 1.81
C THR A 293 20.98 -31.14 1.46
N PRO A 294 21.92 -31.32 2.40
CA PRO A 294 23.11 -32.16 2.19
C PRO A 294 22.82 -33.65 2.43
N LEU A 295 21.63 -34.01 2.93
CA LEU A 295 21.28 -35.38 3.28
C LEU A 295 20.87 -36.15 2.02
N ARG A 296 21.67 -37.14 1.60
CA ARG A 296 21.45 -37.91 0.37
C ARG A 296 20.07 -38.57 0.31
N ASP A 297 19.64 -39.23 1.38
CA ASP A 297 18.32 -39.87 1.44
C ASP A 297 17.16 -38.87 1.21
N GLN A 298 17.33 -37.62 1.65
CA GLN A 298 16.35 -36.56 1.43
C GLN A 298 16.38 -36.03 -0.01
N GLN A 299 17.56 -36.00 -0.63
CA GLN A 299 17.72 -35.68 -2.04
C GLN A 299 17.03 -36.74 -2.91
N GLU A 300 17.31 -38.02 -2.67
CA GLU A 300 16.71 -39.15 -3.39
C GLU A 300 15.17 -39.18 -3.23
N MET A 301 14.67 -38.92 -2.01
CA MET A 301 13.24 -38.82 -1.76
C MET A 301 12.59 -37.69 -2.59
N ALA A 302 13.19 -36.49 -2.58
CA ALA A 302 12.69 -35.36 -3.35
C ALA A 302 12.76 -35.61 -4.86
N GLU A 303 13.86 -36.17 -5.35
CA GLU A 303 14.04 -36.52 -6.77
C GLU A 303 13.03 -37.58 -7.22
N SER A 304 12.73 -38.57 -6.38
CA SER A 304 11.68 -39.57 -6.63
C SER A 304 10.29 -38.93 -6.75
N VAL A 305 9.95 -38.01 -5.83
CA VAL A 305 8.71 -37.22 -5.91
C VAL A 305 8.66 -36.42 -7.20
N LEU A 306 9.72 -35.68 -7.53
CA LEU A 306 9.80 -34.87 -8.75
C LEU A 306 9.70 -35.75 -10.01
N GLY A 307 10.38 -36.88 -10.06
CA GLY A 307 10.33 -37.83 -11.16
C GLY A 307 8.91 -38.34 -11.42
N HIS A 308 8.18 -38.71 -10.36
CA HIS A 308 6.79 -39.15 -10.46
C HIS A 308 5.85 -38.11 -11.08
N TRP A 309 6.01 -36.83 -10.71
CA TRP A 309 5.12 -35.75 -11.16
C TRP A 309 5.54 -35.09 -12.47
N VAL A 310 6.84 -34.90 -12.71
CA VAL A 310 7.35 -34.17 -13.88
C VAL A 310 7.40 -35.06 -15.11
N GLY A 311 7.87 -36.31 -14.98
CA GLY A 311 8.01 -37.27 -16.09
C GLY A 311 7.16 -38.53 -15.96
N GLY A 312 6.56 -38.77 -14.79
CA GLY A 312 5.86 -40.00 -14.46
C GLY A 312 4.33 -39.96 -14.58
N PRO A 313 3.65 -41.02 -14.10
CA PRO A 313 2.20 -41.17 -14.20
C PRO A 313 1.40 -40.05 -13.52
N GLY A 314 1.91 -39.47 -12.43
CA GLY A 314 1.23 -38.41 -11.69
C GLY A 314 1.02 -37.15 -12.51
N GLY A 315 1.98 -36.79 -13.37
CA GLY A 315 1.83 -35.64 -14.25
C GLY A 315 0.76 -35.82 -15.33
N ARG A 316 0.56 -37.06 -15.80
CA ARG A 316 -0.48 -37.37 -16.80
C ARG A 316 -1.89 -37.25 -16.22
N SER A 317 -2.07 -37.53 -14.93
CA SER A 317 -3.36 -37.42 -14.26
C SER A 317 -3.67 -36.02 -13.72
N ASN A 318 -2.64 -35.20 -13.45
CA ASN A 318 -2.82 -33.82 -12.99
C ASN A 318 -1.76 -32.87 -13.62
N PRO A 319 -2.07 -32.29 -14.80
CA PRO A 319 -1.16 -31.37 -15.51
C PRO A 319 -0.81 -30.11 -14.70
N ASP A 320 -1.74 -29.55 -13.93
CA ASP A 320 -1.49 -28.34 -13.12
C ASP A 320 -0.44 -28.61 -12.05
N ARG A 321 -0.52 -29.78 -11.40
CA ARG A 321 0.46 -30.20 -10.40
C ARG A 321 1.81 -30.48 -11.06
N GLN A 322 1.84 -31.11 -12.23
CA GLN A 322 3.08 -31.28 -13.00
C GLN A 322 3.75 -29.93 -13.27
N GLU A 323 2.98 -28.94 -13.70
CA GLU A 323 3.52 -27.61 -14.01
C GLU A 323 4.15 -26.93 -12.78
N ALA A 324 3.51 -27.06 -11.62
CA ALA A 324 4.06 -26.53 -10.37
C ALA A 324 5.40 -27.20 -9.98
N LEU A 325 5.46 -28.54 -10.00
CA LEU A 325 6.68 -29.26 -9.57
C LEU A 325 7.84 -29.12 -10.56
N ARG A 326 7.61 -28.74 -11.82
CA ARG A 326 8.69 -28.43 -12.78
C ARG A 326 9.60 -27.29 -12.32
N LEU A 327 9.13 -26.43 -11.41
CA LEU A 327 9.93 -25.33 -10.85
C LEU A 327 10.95 -25.82 -9.82
N ALA A 328 10.71 -26.98 -9.20
CA ALA A 328 11.50 -27.46 -8.08
C ALA A 328 12.74 -28.23 -8.54
N CYS A 329 13.86 -27.98 -7.87
CA CYS A 329 15.08 -28.75 -8.03
C CYS A 329 15.80 -28.91 -6.70
N VAL A 330 16.59 -29.98 -6.59
CA VAL A 330 17.32 -30.32 -5.37
C VAL A 330 18.78 -29.85 -5.50
N ARG A 331 19.33 -29.27 -4.44
CA ARG A 331 20.74 -28.88 -4.36
C ARG A 331 21.31 -29.27 -3.00
N GLU A 332 22.59 -29.63 -2.98
CA GLU A 332 23.28 -30.03 -1.75
C GLU A 332 23.55 -28.85 -0.80
N SER A 333 23.66 -27.64 -1.36
CA SER A 333 23.99 -26.44 -0.61
C SER A 333 23.35 -25.16 -1.19
N LEU A 334 23.39 -24.08 -0.42
CA LEU A 334 22.88 -22.79 -0.85
C LEU A 334 23.78 -22.19 -1.94
N GLU A 335 25.09 -22.39 -1.85
CA GLU A 335 26.08 -21.95 -2.82
C GLU A 335 25.84 -22.62 -4.19
N ALA A 336 25.52 -23.90 -4.19
CA ALA A 336 25.15 -24.63 -5.40
C ALA A 336 23.86 -24.07 -6.05
N SER A 337 22.92 -23.58 -5.23
CA SER A 337 21.69 -22.93 -5.71
C SER A 337 22.00 -21.56 -6.32
N VAL A 338 22.84 -20.76 -5.67
CA VAL A 338 23.30 -19.45 -6.18
C VAL A 338 24.04 -19.62 -7.52
N ALA A 339 24.96 -20.59 -7.60
CA ALA A 339 25.70 -20.88 -8.82
C ALA A 339 24.78 -21.33 -9.97
N ASP A 340 23.77 -22.16 -9.69
CA ASP A 340 22.79 -22.59 -10.69
C ASP A 340 21.98 -21.41 -11.25
N ILE A 341 21.56 -20.48 -10.40
CA ILE A 341 20.87 -19.25 -10.84
C ILE A 341 21.79 -18.38 -11.69
N GLU A 342 23.05 -18.21 -11.27
CA GLU A 342 24.05 -17.44 -12.03
C GLU A 342 24.29 -18.03 -13.41
N ILE A 343 24.42 -19.35 -13.52
CA ILE A 343 24.56 -20.06 -14.80
C ILE A 343 23.33 -19.83 -15.69
N ARG A 344 22.11 -19.93 -15.13
CA ARG A 344 20.86 -19.79 -15.90
C ARG A 344 20.59 -18.36 -16.36
N THR A 345 20.94 -17.37 -15.55
CA THR A 345 20.56 -15.97 -15.76
C THR A 345 21.71 -15.09 -16.23
N GLY A 346 22.95 -15.58 -16.17
CA GLY A 346 24.16 -14.79 -16.41
C GLY A 346 24.46 -13.75 -15.33
N ARG A 347 23.75 -13.77 -14.20
CA ARG A 347 23.92 -12.82 -13.09
C ARG A 347 23.82 -13.54 -11.75
N LYS A 348 24.76 -13.26 -10.85
CA LYS A 348 24.68 -13.73 -9.47
C LYS A 348 23.41 -13.16 -8.79
N PRO A 349 22.57 -13.99 -8.17
CA PRO A 349 21.39 -13.50 -7.45
C PRO A 349 21.77 -12.75 -6.18
N ARG A 350 20.98 -11.74 -5.82
CA ARG A 350 20.99 -11.19 -4.46
C ARG A 350 20.27 -12.17 -3.53
N VAL A 351 20.87 -12.53 -2.41
CA VAL A 351 20.33 -13.46 -1.42
C VAL A 351 19.59 -12.68 -0.34
N VAL A 352 18.29 -12.95 -0.19
CA VAL A 352 17.44 -12.31 0.83
C VAL A 352 17.01 -13.35 1.86
N ALA A 353 17.44 -13.16 3.11
CA ALA A 353 17.05 -14.02 4.21
C ALA A 353 15.67 -13.69 4.77
N THR A 354 14.99 -14.70 5.32
CA THR A 354 13.77 -14.52 6.11
C THR A 354 13.98 -14.97 7.56
N SER A 355 13.21 -14.38 8.47
CA SER A 355 13.25 -14.73 9.90
C SER A 355 11.89 -14.43 10.55
N ALA A 356 11.53 -15.23 11.55
CA ALA A 356 10.39 -14.94 12.45
C ALA A 356 10.78 -14.01 13.62
N ALA A 357 12.09 -13.81 13.86
CA ALA A 357 12.57 -13.02 14.99
C ALA A 357 12.76 -11.55 14.62
N LEU A 358 12.27 -10.64 15.47
CA LEU A 358 12.57 -9.22 15.38
C LEU A 358 13.98 -8.93 15.94
N PRO A 359 14.71 -7.95 15.36
CA PRO A 359 15.96 -7.48 15.95
C PRO A 359 15.71 -6.92 17.36
N ARG A 360 16.36 -7.48 18.40
CA ARG A 360 16.32 -6.93 19.78
C ARG A 360 17.28 -5.73 19.90
N LYS A 361 17.00 -4.77 20.79
CA LYS A 361 17.90 -3.64 21.09
C LYS A 361 19.08 -4.10 21.95
N GLY A 362 20.31 -3.80 21.53
CA GLY A 362 21.54 -4.15 22.27
C GLY A 362 22.84 -3.96 21.46
N LYS A 363 23.98 -3.95 22.16
CA LYS A 363 25.31 -3.56 21.63
C LYS A 363 25.94 -4.65 20.75
N GLY A 364 26.74 -4.23 19.77
CA GLY A 364 27.66 -5.09 18.99
C GLY A 364 27.01 -5.88 17.86
N ARG A 365 26.21 -6.91 18.17
CA ARG A 365 25.65 -7.90 17.20
C ARG A 365 24.33 -7.47 16.53
N GLN A 366 23.58 -6.57 17.16
CA GLN A 366 22.20 -6.20 16.75
C GLN A 366 22.14 -4.94 15.88
N LYS A 367 23.28 -4.25 15.69
CA LYS A 367 23.37 -3.05 14.85
C LYS A 367 23.35 -3.41 13.34
N LEU A 368 23.91 -4.56 12.94
CA LEU A 368 23.87 -5.05 11.55
C LEU A 368 22.46 -5.52 11.13
N ALA A 369 21.79 -6.33 11.95
CA ALA A 369 20.45 -6.87 11.64
C ALA A 369 19.37 -5.79 11.45
N ARG A 370 19.59 -4.59 12.01
CA ARG A 370 18.70 -3.43 11.83
C ARG A 370 19.10 -2.57 10.62
N ALA A 371 20.38 -2.58 10.23
CA ALA A 371 20.91 -1.81 9.10
C ALA A 371 20.65 -2.46 7.73
N GLN A 372 20.28 -3.76 7.70
CA GLN A 372 20.01 -4.53 6.48
C GLN A 372 18.57 -5.08 6.41
N GLN A 373 17.65 -4.52 7.21
CA GLN A 373 16.25 -4.91 7.15
C GLN A 373 15.60 -4.32 5.90
N LEU A 374 15.11 -5.19 5.02
CA LEU A 374 14.48 -4.82 3.77
C LEU A 374 12.96 -4.78 3.93
N ALA A 375 12.35 -3.71 3.44
CA ALA A 375 10.93 -3.69 3.12
C ALA A 375 10.66 -4.44 1.80
N ALA A 376 9.41 -4.84 1.58
CA ALA A 376 9.02 -5.52 0.34
C ALA A 376 9.37 -4.68 -0.91
N GLY A 377 9.20 -3.35 -0.84
CA GLY A 377 9.55 -2.44 -1.93
C GLY A 377 11.05 -2.45 -2.27
N ASP A 378 11.95 -2.69 -1.31
CA ASP A 378 13.38 -2.78 -1.58
C ASP A 378 13.71 -4.03 -2.39
N VAL A 379 13.11 -5.17 -2.03
CA VAL A 379 13.27 -6.44 -2.75
C VAL A 379 12.67 -6.35 -4.15
N ARG A 380 11.54 -5.68 -4.34
CA ARG A 380 10.95 -5.44 -5.68
C ARG A 380 11.89 -4.64 -6.57
N ARG A 381 12.55 -3.60 -6.04
CA ARG A 381 13.57 -2.86 -6.81
C ARG A 381 14.73 -3.78 -7.23
N TRP A 382 15.15 -4.68 -6.35
CA TRP A 382 16.20 -5.65 -6.70
C TRP A 382 15.75 -6.64 -7.78
N LEU A 383 14.51 -7.13 -7.70
CA LEU A 383 13.91 -7.99 -8.73
C LEU A 383 13.79 -7.29 -10.09
N ALA A 384 13.61 -5.97 -10.11
CA ALA A 384 13.62 -5.18 -11.33
C ALA A 384 15.02 -5.07 -11.96
N GLU A 385 16.08 -5.17 -11.16
CA GLU A 385 17.48 -5.09 -11.60
C GLU A 385 18.09 -6.45 -11.96
N GLY A 386 17.65 -7.54 -11.33
CA GLY A 386 18.24 -8.86 -11.52
C GLY A 386 17.62 -9.96 -10.65
N PRO A 387 18.20 -11.17 -10.66
CA PRO A 387 17.65 -12.28 -9.92
C PRO A 387 17.80 -12.11 -8.41
N VAL A 388 16.79 -12.55 -7.66
CA VAL A 388 16.80 -12.57 -6.19
C VAL A 388 16.50 -13.99 -5.71
N LEU A 389 17.29 -14.48 -4.76
CA LEU A 389 17.08 -15.75 -4.08
C LEU A 389 16.55 -15.49 -2.66
N LEU A 390 15.25 -15.75 -2.45
CA LEU A 390 14.59 -15.62 -1.15
C LEU A 390 14.68 -16.94 -0.38
N ILE A 391 15.32 -16.92 0.79
CA ILE A 391 15.65 -18.14 1.53
C ILE A 391 14.82 -18.29 2.81
N PHE A 392 14.35 -19.52 3.06
CA PHE A 392 13.53 -19.88 4.22
C PHE A 392 14.17 -21.05 4.97
N GLY A 393 14.36 -20.89 6.28
CA GLY A 393 14.78 -21.99 7.16
C GLY A 393 13.58 -22.83 7.59
N THR A 394 13.76 -24.15 7.71
CA THR A 394 12.68 -25.12 7.99
C THR A 394 12.59 -25.55 9.46
N SER A 395 13.37 -24.91 10.35
CA SER A 395 13.41 -25.16 11.79
C SER A 395 13.23 -23.85 12.58
N HIS A 396 13.98 -23.63 13.67
CA HIS A 396 13.87 -22.45 14.54
C HIS A 396 14.62 -21.22 14.01
N GLY A 397 15.07 -21.27 12.74
CA GLY A 397 15.75 -20.19 12.05
C GLY A 397 16.89 -20.69 11.17
N LEU A 398 17.39 -19.81 10.31
CA LEU A 398 18.61 -20.03 9.53
C LEU A 398 19.85 -19.92 10.45
N ALA A 399 20.90 -20.67 10.17
CA ALA A 399 22.15 -20.55 10.91
C ALA A 399 22.79 -19.16 10.72
N PRO A 400 23.53 -18.64 11.73
CA PRO A 400 24.14 -17.32 11.67
C PRO A 400 25.03 -17.06 10.45
N GLN A 401 25.75 -18.08 9.97
CA GLN A 401 26.61 -18.00 8.79
C GLN A 401 25.82 -17.69 7.50
N VAL A 402 24.64 -18.31 7.35
CA VAL A 402 23.74 -18.04 6.20
C VAL A 402 23.20 -16.61 6.28
N LEU A 403 22.88 -16.14 7.49
CA LEU A 403 22.40 -14.77 7.69
C LEU A 403 23.49 -13.73 7.43
N SER A 404 24.75 -14.01 7.74
CA SER A 404 25.86 -13.08 7.48
C SER A 404 26.25 -12.97 6.02
N GLU A 405 25.95 -14.00 5.22
CA GLU A 405 26.23 -14.05 3.78
C GLU A 405 25.07 -13.51 2.93
N ALA A 406 23.90 -13.30 3.52
CA ALA A 406 22.76 -12.70 2.84
C ALA A 406 22.98 -11.20 2.59
N ASP A 407 22.54 -10.72 1.42
CA ASP A 407 22.61 -9.30 1.05
C ASP A 407 21.62 -8.43 1.85
N GLY A 408 20.58 -9.05 2.40
CA GLY A 408 19.67 -8.41 3.35
C GLY A 408 18.64 -9.37 3.92
N MET A 409 17.85 -8.88 4.87
CA MET A 409 16.82 -9.66 5.55
C MET A 409 15.46 -9.03 5.35
N LEU A 410 14.53 -9.78 4.73
CA LEU A 410 13.15 -9.33 4.58
C LEU A 410 12.53 -9.15 5.96
N ARG A 411 11.82 -8.03 6.16
CA ARG A 411 11.10 -7.77 7.40
C ARG A 411 10.24 -8.98 7.80
N PRO A 412 10.35 -9.48 9.05
CA PRO A 412 9.55 -10.60 9.53
C PRO A 412 8.05 -10.44 9.30
N ILE A 413 7.36 -11.58 9.17
CA ILE A 413 5.90 -11.60 9.13
C ILE A 413 5.37 -10.99 10.42
N ARG A 414 4.52 -9.95 10.31
CA ARG A 414 3.98 -9.20 11.45
C ARG A 414 3.26 -10.15 12.40
N CYS A 415 3.83 -10.38 13.58
CA CYS A 415 3.15 -10.95 14.75
C CYS A 415 3.15 -9.86 15.84
N LEU A 416 1.99 -9.24 16.07
CA LEU A 416 1.78 -8.39 17.25
C LEU A 416 1.30 -9.22 18.45
N ASP A 417 1.06 -10.50 18.23
CA ASP A 417 0.80 -11.52 19.24
C ASP A 417 2.12 -12.19 19.66
N GLU A 418 2.12 -12.88 20.79
CA GLU A 418 3.27 -13.61 21.35
C GLU A 418 3.60 -14.87 20.54
N TYR A 419 2.63 -15.44 19.82
CA TYR A 419 2.84 -16.63 18.98
C TYR A 419 3.50 -16.27 17.63
N ASN A 420 4.71 -16.78 17.40
CA ASN A 420 5.52 -16.47 16.21
C ASN A 420 6.03 -17.72 15.45
N HIS A 421 5.45 -18.89 15.69
CA HIS A 421 5.89 -20.16 15.10
C HIS A 421 5.00 -20.60 13.92
N LEU A 422 5.12 -19.88 12.79
CA LEU A 422 4.35 -20.16 11.58
C LEU A 422 4.95 -21.34 10.78
N PRO A 423 4.14 -22.24 10.19
CA PRO A 423 4.65 -23.24 9.25
C PRO A 423 5.36 -22.58 8.06
N VAL A 424 6.49 -23.15 7.63
CA VAL A 424 7.31 -22.57 6.55
C VAL A 424 6.51 -22.39 5.26
N ARG A 425 5.58 -23.31 4.94
CA ARG A 425 4.68 -23.22 3.77
C ARG A 425 3.82 -21.96 3.80
N SER A 426 3.24 -21.66 4.95
CA SER A 426 2.46 -20.43 5.17
C SER A 426 3.35 -19.19 5.14
N ALA A 427 4.55 -19.27 5.68
CA ALA A 427 5.51 -18.17 5.64
C ALA A 427 5.91 -17.82 4.21
N VAL A 428 6.17 -18.83 3.37
CA VAL A 428 6.44 -18.68 1.94
C VAL A 428 5.26 -18.00 1.26
N ALA A 429 4.04 -18.52 1.42
CA ALA A 429 2.85 -17.95 0.80
C ALA A 429 2.63 -16.47 1.15
N ILE A 430 2.73 -16.10 2.43
CA ILE A 430 2.57 -14.71 2.90
C ILE A 430 3.71 -13.82 2.37
N CYS A 431 4.95 -14.32 2.33
CA CYS A 431 6.08 -13.54 1.83
C CYS A 431 5.98 -13.31 0.32
N LEU A 432 5.60 -14.32 -0.47
CA LEU A 432 5.45 -14.16 -1.92
C LEU A 432 4.29 -13.22 -2.25
N ASP A 433 3.16 -13.33 -1.53
CA ASP A 433 2.06 -12.38 -1.64
C ASP A 433 2.53 -10.94 -1.35
N ARG A 434 3.16 -10.69 -0.20
CA ARG A 434 3.67 -9.36 0.15
C ARG A 434 4.67 -8.79 -0.85
N LEU A 435 5.46 -9.64 -1.48
CA LEU A 435 6.48 -9.23 -2.46
C LEU A 435 5.88 -8.98 -3.84
N LEU A 436 4.94 -9.82 -4.26
CA LEU A 436 4.44 -9.88 -5.64
C LEU A 436 2.98 -9.41 -5.71
N ALA A 437 2.02 -10.07 -5.04
CA ALA A 437 0.58 -9.79 -5.11
C ALA A 437 0.12 -9.29 -6.51
N ASP A 438 -0.73 -8.27 -6.57
CA ASP A 438 -1.11 -7.60 -7.83
C ASP A 438 -0.07 -6.58 -8.31
N TYR A 439 1.02 -6.41 -7.56
CA TYR A 439 2.11 -5.53 -7.95
C TYR A 439 2.90 -6.13 -9.10
N TRP A 440 3.01 -5.36 -10.19
CA TRP A 440 3.93 -5.55 -11.32
C TRP A 440 3.80 -6.89 -12.05
#